data_AF-A0A136N4Y7-F1
#
_entry.id   AF-A0A136N4Y7-F1
#
_cell.length_a   1.000
_cell.length_b   1.000
_cell.length_c   1.000
_cell.angle_alpha   90.00
_cell.angle_beta   90.00
_cell.angle_gamma   90.00
#
_symmetry.space_group_name_H-M   'P 1'
#
loop_
_entity.id
_entity.type
_entity.pdbx_description
1 polymer ?
#
loop_
_entity_poly.entity_id
_entity_poly.type
_entity_poly.pdbx_seq_one_letter_code
_entity_poly.pdbx_strand_id
1 'polypeptide(L)' 'MENSSLKKLVIANTVPLNFKSRKIEVLDVSRLFAHAILRNNENQSISALFKVE' A
#
# COMPACT_ATOMS: atom_id res chain seq x y z
N MET A 1 -17.04 7.48 10.74
CA MET A 1 -16.07 6.39 10.97
C MET A 1 -16.07 5.90 12.42
N GLU A 2 -15.98 6.79 13.41
CA GLU A 2 -15.97 6.36 14.82
C GLU A 2 -17.28 5.70 15.25
N ASN A 3 -18.43 6.24 14.82
CA ASN A 3 -19.76 5.70 15.15
C ASN A 3 -20.24 4.56 14.24
N SER A 4 -19.37 3.97 13.40
CA SER A 4 -19.73 2.78 12.62
C SER A 4 -19.29 1.50 13.33
N SER A 5 -19.93 0.39 12.98
CA SER A 5 -19.55 -0.98 13.40
C SER A 5 -18.19 -1.46 12.86
N LEU A 6 -17.51 -0.62 12.07
CA LEU A 6 -16.21 -0.93 11.50
C LEU A 6 -15.16 -1.06 12.62
N LYS A 7 -14.51 -2.22 12.68
CA LYS A 7 -13.44 -2.52 13.65
C LYS A 7 -12.09 -1.97 13.21
N LYS A 8 -11.75 -2.13 11.94
CA LYS A 8 -10.48 -1.72 11.33
C LYS A 8 -10.68 -1.43 9.85
N LEU A 9 -9.99 -0.41 9.35
CA LEU A 9 -9.82 -0.15 7.93
C LEU A 9 -8.32 -0.21 7.63
N VAL A 10 -7.93 -1.09 6.72
CA VAL A 10 -6.55 -1.17 6.25
C VAL A 10 -6.49 -0.55 4.86
N ILE A 11 -5.59 0.42 4.66
CA ILE A 11 -5.40 1.12 3.38
C ILE A 11 -3.92 1.17 3.02
N ALA A 12 -3.59 1.34 1.74
CA ALA A 12 -2.23 1.67 1.32
C ALA A 12 -2.01 3.20 1.35
N ASN A 13 -0.76 3.64 1.50
CA ASN A 13 -0.37 5.05 1.40
C ASN A 13 -0.27 5.57 -0.06
N THR A 14 -1.12 5.07 -0.98
CA THR A 14 -1.14 5.49 -2.40
C THR A 14 -1.66 6.91 -2.60
N VAL A 15 -2.45 7.42 -1.65
CA VAL A 15 -2.98 8.79 -1.63
C VAL A 15 -2.73 9.39 -0.24
N PRO A 16 -2.33 10.67 -0.13
CA PRO A 16 -2.15 11.32 1.16
C PRO A 16 -3.42 11.30 2.00
N LEU A 17 -3.28 10.86 3.25
CA LEU A 17 -4.40 10.81 4.19
C LEU A 17 -4.49 12.11 5.00
N ASN A 18 -5.53 12.91 4.75
CA ASN A 18 -5.74 14.20 5.42
C ASN A 18 -6.52 14.10 6.74
N PHE A 19 -7.02 12.90 7.10
CA PHE A 19 -7.83 12.67 8.29
C PHE A 19 -7.27 11.52 9.13
N LYS A 20 -7.23 11.67 10.45
CA LYS A 20 -6.71 10.64 11.37
C LYS A 20 -7.85 9.94 12.11
N SER A 21 -7.84 8.61 12.14
CA SER A 21 -8.69 7.78 12.99
C SER A 21 -7.91 6.59 13.52
N ARG A 22 -8.19 6.19 14.76
CA ARG A 22 -7.58 5.01 15.40
C ARG A 22 -7.98 3.69 14.73
N LYS A 23 -9.06 3.69 13.93
CA LYS A 23 -9.52 2.52 13.18
C LYS A 23 -8.76 2.33 11.86
N ILE A 24 -8.00 3.33 11.41
CA ILE A 24 -7.26 3.27 10.14
C ILE A 24 -5.84 2.77 10.40
N GLU A 25 -5.47 1.71 9.71
CA GLU A 25 -4.09 1.25 9.59
C GLU A 25 -3.60 1.50 8.17
N VAL A 26 -2.44 2.14 8.06
CA VAL A 26 -1.84 2.47 6.76
C VAL A 26 -0.69 1.51 6.50
N LEU A 27 -0.78 0.79 5.39
CA LEU A 27 0.29 -0.04 4.83
C LEU A 27 1.17 0.82 3.93
N ASP A 28 2.47 0.79 4.20
CA ASP A 28 3.45 1.42 3.32
C ASP A 28 3.69 0.55 2.08
N VAL A 29 3.40 1.10 0.90
CA VAL A 29 3.66 0.47 -0.40
C VAL A 29 4.84 1.12 -1.15
N SER A 30 5.59 2.00 -0.49
CA SER A 30 6.74 2.69 -1.10
C SER A 30 7.77 1.73 -1.70
N ARG A 31 8.10 0.65 -0.98
CA ARG A 31 9.04 -0.38 -1.45
C ARG A 31 8.55 -1.12 -2.70
N LEU A 32 7.25 -1.40 -2.78
CA LEU A 32 6.64 -2.04 -3.95
C LEU A 32 6.82 -1.16 -5.19
N PHE A 33 6.52 0.14 -5.08
CA PHE A 33 6.71 1.08 -6.19
C PHE A 33 8.18 1.29 -6.54
N ALA A 34 9.07 1.41 -5.55
CA ALA A 34 10.50 1.54 -5.78
C ALA A 34 11.06 0.35 -6.60
N HIS A 35 10.68 -0.89 -6.23
CA HIS A 35 11.08 -2.07 -6.99
C HIS A 35 10.44 -2.15 -8.37
N ALA A 36 9.19 -1.72 -8.53
CA ALA A 36 8.54 -1.68 -9.85
C ALA A 36 9.27 -0.72 -10.79
N ILE A 37 9.64 0.47 -10.31
CA ILE A 37 10.40 1.48 -11.07
C ILE A 37 11.78 0.92 -11.44
N LEU A 38 12.52 0.34 -10.48
CA LEU A 38 13.84 -0.23 -10.71
C LEU A 38 13.79 -1.36 -11.75
N ARG A 39 12.87 -2.33 -11.59
CA ARG A 39 12.72 -3.45 -12.54
C ARG A 39 12.35 -2.96 -13.93
N ASN A 40 11.48 -1.97 -14.04
CA ASN A 40 11.13 -1.36 -15.33
C ASN A 40 12.33 -0.68 -15.98
N ASN A 41 13.16 0.03 -15.21
CA ASN A 41 14.38 0.65 -15.70
C ASN A 41 15.44 -0.37 -16.14
N GLU A 42 15.53 -1.51 -15.46
CA GLU A 42 16.50 -2.58 -15.74
C GLU A 42 15.98 -3.63 -16.75
N ASN A 43 14.85 -3.38 -17.42
CA ASN A 43 14.18 -4.35 -18.30
C ASN A 43 13.93 -5.73 -17.65
N GLN A 44 13.75 -5.75 -16.34
CA GLN A 44 13.43 -6.96 -15.57
C GLN A 44 11.92 -7.17 -15.50
N SER A 45 11.51 -8.42 -15.32
CA SER A 45 10.08 -8.75 -15.15
C SER A 45 9.51 -8.11 -13.87
N ILE A 46 8.46 -7.30 -14.04
CA ILE A 46 7.64 -6.75 -12.95
C ILE A 46 6.80 -7.85 -12.30
N SER A 47 6.43 -8.91 -13.03
CA SER A 47 5.60 -10.02 -12.53
C SER A 47 6.19 -10.71 -11.31
N ALA A 48 7.51 -10.63 -11.10
CA ALA A 48 8.18 -11.13 -9.90
C ALA A 48 7.70 -10.47 -8.59
N LEU A 49 7.06 -9.29 -8.65
CA LEU A 49 6.48 -8.59 -7.50
C LEU A 49 5.11 -9.12 -7.08
N PHE A 50 4.50 -10.01 -7.88
CA PHE A 50 3.17 -10.59 -7.63
C PHE A 50 3.21 -12.03 -7.11
N LYS A 51 4.35 -12.46 -6.57
CA LYS A 51 4.47 -13.78 -5.95
C LYS A 51 3.69 -13.80 -4.64
N VAL A 52 2.89 -14.84 -4.46
CA VAL A 52 2.23 -15.18 -3.20
C VAL A 52 2.99 -16.39 -2.67
N GLU A 53 3.90 -16.16 -1.72
CA GLU A 53 4.42 -17.23 -0.86
C GLU A 53 3.58 -17.27 0.42
#